data_AF-A0A1H0W0F4-F1
#
_entry.id   AF-A0A1H0W0F4-F1
#
_cell.length_a   1.000
_cell.length_b   1.000
_cell.length_c   1.000
_cell.angle_alpha   90.00
_cell.angle_beta   90.00
_cell.angle_gamma   90.00
#
_symmetry.space_group_name_H-M   'P 1'
#
loop_
_entity.id
_entity.type
_entity.pdbx_description
1 polymer ?
#
loop_
_entity_poly.entity_id
_entity_poly.type
_entity_poly.pdbx_seq_one_letter_code
_entity_poly.pdbx_strand_id
1 'polypeptide(L)'
;MAVTQFNTEAMEQCRTTVSSQAGQFGAIGDGFSNQYGNPDIFGKLGASGAVSGAVTAMDQAGAQEFEAAEKVLRKVENALDAIQTSVHDVEEANKNSMRAV
;
A
#
# COMPACT_ATOMS: atom_id res chain seq x y z
N MET A 1 -36.18 -4.20 13.50
CA MET A 1 -35.20 -3.41 12.73
C MET A 1 -34.11 -4.37 12.29
N ALA A 2 -33.90 -4.54 10.98
CA ALA A 2 -32.79 -5.34 10.48
C ALA A 2 -31.50 -4.64 10.90
N VAL A 3 -30.81 -5.20 11.89
CA VAL A 3 -29.44 -4.81 12.22
C VAL A 3 -28.65 -5.09 10.95
N THR A 4 -28.15 -4.05 10.28
CA THR A 4 -27.13 -4.20 9.24
C THR A 4 -25.97 -4.92 9.90
N GLN A 5 -25.87 -6.23 9.68
CA GLN A 5 -24.79 -7.04 10.18
C GLN A 5 -23.58 -6.70 9.33
N PHE A 6 -22.87 -5.64 9.72
CA PHE A 6 -21.62 -5.28 9.09
C PHE A 6 -20.67 -6.47 9.26
N ASN A 7 -20.15 -6.99 8.14
CA ASN A 7 -19.25 -8.13 8.16
C ASN A 7 -17.85 -7.65 8.59
N THR A 8 -17.69 -7.44 9.88
CA THR A 8 -16.45 -6.97 10.52
C THR A 8 -15.27 -7.91 10.22
N GLU A 9 -15.52 -9.22 10.09
CA GLU A 9 -14.52 -10.20 9.65
C GLU A 9 -14.05 -9.92 8.21
N ALA A 10 -14.96 -9.65 7.28
CA ALA A 10 -14.60 -9.31 5.90
C ALA A 10 -13.83 -7.99 5.83
N MET A 11 -14.17 -7.01 6.67
CA MET A 11 -13.42 -5.74 6.77
C MET A 11 -12.00 -5.97 7.30
N GLU A 12 -11.84 -6.79 8.33
CA GLU A 12 -10.53 -7.12 8.90
C GLU A 12 -9.66 -7.93 7.93
N GLN A 13 -10.27 -8.87 7.20
CA GLN A 13 -9.59 -9.59 6.11
C GLN A 13 -9.14 -8.65 4.99
N CYS A 14 -9.99 -7.68 4.62
CA CYS A 14 -9.64 -6.69 3.60
C CYS A 14 -8.48 -5.81 4.07
N ARG A 15 -8.53 -5.32 5.32
CA ARG A 15 -7.46 -4.53 5.93
C ARG A 15 -6.13 -5.29 5.96
N THR A 16 -6.15 -6.53 6.43
CA THR A 16 -4.97 -7.41 6.48
C THR A 16 -4.38 -7.66 5.09
N THR A 17 -5.23 -7.90 4.10
CA THR A 17 -4.80 -8.13 2.71
C THR A 17 -4.15 -6.90 2.09
N VAL A 18 -4.75 -5.72 2.31
CA VAL A 18 -4.23 -4.43 1.84
C VAL A 18 -2.89 -4.11 2.49
N SER A 19 -2.77 -4.32 3.80
CA SER A 19 -1.52 -4.11 4.54
C SER A 19 -0.40 -5.02 4.04
N SER A 20 -0.71 -6.31 3.80
CA SER A 20 0.23 -7.27 3.22
C SER A 20 0.71 -6.85 1.83
N GLN A 21 -0.21 -6.43 0.95
CA GLN A 21 0.16 -5.91 -0.36
C GLN A 21 1.01 -4.64 -0.26
N ALA A 22 0.62 -3.67 0.57
CA ALA A 22 1.39 -2.44 0.75
C ALA A 22 2.85 -2.71 1.13
N GLY A 23 3.08 -3.65 2.06
CA GLY A 23 4.43 -4.09 2.43
C GLY A 23 5.21 -4.73 1.28
N GLN A 24 4.54 -5.51 0.41
CA GLN A 24 5.17 -6.08 -0.78
C GLN A 24 5.56 -5.02 -1.82
N PHE A 25 4.68 -4.05 -2.07
CA PHE A 25 4.98 -2.93 -2.99
C PHE A 25 6.15 -2.08 -2.47
N GLY A 26 6.20 -1.81 -1.16
CA GLY A 26 7.34 -1.15 -0.52
C GLY A 26 8.64 -1.95 -0.67
N ALA A 27 8.62 -3.25 -0.39
CA ALA A 27 9.79 -4.12 -0.53
C ALA A 27 10.30 -4.24 -1.98
N ILE A 28 9.40 -4.23 -2.97
CA ILE A 28 9.77 -4.20 -4.39
C ILE A 28 10.39 -2.85 -4.74
N GLY A 29 9.77 -1.74 -4.32
CA GLY A 29 10.31 -0.39 -4.51
C GLY A 29 11.70 -0.22 -3.91
N ASP A 30 11.91 -0.71 -2.69
CA ASP A 30 13.21 -0.72 -2.02
C ASP A 30 14.27 -1.46 -2.85
N GLY A 31 13.88 -2.54 -3.54
CA GLY A 31 14.76 -3.31 -4.42
C GLY A 31 15.25 -2.57 -5.67
N PHE A 32 14.55 -1.52 -6.12
CA PHE A 32 15.01 -0.63 -7.18
C PHE A 32 15.95 0.47 -6.68
N SER A 33 15.80 0.88 -5.42
CA SER A 33 16.70 1.84 -4.78
C SER A 33 18.10 1.24 -4.61
N ASN A 34 19.14 2.01 -4.94
CA ASN A 34 20.55 1.64 -4.77
C ASN A 34 21.09 0.50 -5.65
N GLN A 35 20.39 0.05 -6.69
CA GLN A 35 21.01 -0.73 -7.76
C GLN A 35 21.76 0.22 -8.70
N TYR A 36 22.89 0.74 -8.23
CA TYR A 36 23.79 1.53 -9.09
C TYR A 36 24.37 0.61 -10.15
N GLY A 37 23.75 0.62 -11.34
CA GLY A 37 24.16 -0.16 -12.50
C GLY A 37 25.60 0.16 -12.85
N ASN A 38 26.53 -0.67 -12.38
CA ASN A 38 27.95 -0.55 -12.69
C ASN A 38 28.08 -0.44 -14.22
N PRO A 39 28.54 0.69 -14.77
CA PRO A 39 28.60 0.88 -16.22
C PRO A 39 29.54 -0.13 -16.88
N ASP A 40 30.49 -0.71 -16.14
CA ASP A 40 31.36 -1.78 -16.62
C ASP A 40 30.60 -3.09 -16.92
N ILE A 41 29.37 -3.29 -16.39
CA ILE A 41 28.49 -4.43 -16.75
C ILE A 41 28.09 -4.36 -18.23
N PHE A 42 27.94 -3.15 -18.77
CA PHE A 42 27.59 -2.92 -20.17
C PHE A 42 28.84 -2.75 -21.06
N GLY A 43 30.03 -3.02 -20.52
CA GLY A 43 31.32 -2.89 -21.20
C GLY A 43 31.84 -1.44 -21.27
N LYS A 44 33.01 -1.26 -21.90
CA LYS A 44 33.71 0.03 -22.02
C LYS A 44 33.49 0.74 -23.37
N LEU A 45 32.37 0.48 -24.04
CA LEU A 45 32.07 1.18 -25.29
C LEU A 45 31.63 2.62 -24.98
N GLY A 46 31.90 3.58 -25.87
CA GLY A 46 31.54 4.98 -25.66
C GLY A 46 30.04 5.23 -25.41
N ALA A 47 29.17 4.29 -25.79
CA ALA A 47 27.73 4.32 -25.55
C ALA A 47 27.27 3.59 -24.26
N SER A 48 28.15 2.82 -23.59
CA SER A 48 27.80 2.03 -22.39
C SER A 48 27.37 2.91 -21.21
N GLY A 49 27.88 4.15 -21.12
CA GLY A 49 27.42 5.14 -20.14
C GLY A 49 25.98 5.61 -20.38
N ALA A 50 25.53 5.70 -21.65
CA ALA A 50 24.16 6.07 -21.97
C ALA A 50 23.17 4.95 -21.61
N VAL A 51 23.57 3.68 -21.80
CA VAL A 51 22.78 2.51 -21.39
C VAL A 51 22.67 2.43 -19.87
N SER A 52 23.78 2.59 -19.14
CA SER A 52 23.78 2.65 -17.67
C SER A 52 22.89 3.79 -17.14
N GLY A 53 22.94 4.97 -17.79
CA GLY A 53 22.06 6.09 -17.47
C GLY A 53 20.57 5.80 -17.70
N ALA A 54 20.22 5.13 -18.81
CA ALA A 54 18.85 4.75 -19.11
C ALA A 54 18.30 3.71 -18.10
N VAL A 55 19.12 2.73 -17.71
CA VAL A 55 18.77 1.75 -16.66
C VAL A 55 18.56 2.44 -15.31
N THR A 56 19.46 3.36 -14.94
CA THR A 56 19.33 4.15 -13.71
C THR A 56 18.03 4.96 -13.70
N ALA A 57 17.66 5.57 -14.83
CA ALA A 57 16.41 6.32 -14.95
C ALA A 57 15.17 5.41 -14.87
N MET A 58 15.23 4.21 -15.45
CA MET A 58 14.18 3.20 -15.33
C MET A 58 14.01 2.75 -13.87
N ASP A 59 15.10 2.49 -13.15
CA ASP A 59 15.07 2.06 -11.75
C ASP A 59 14.49 3.16 -10.85
N GLN A 60 14.86 4.43 -11.08
CA GLN A 60 14.27 5.56 -10.38
C GLN A 60 12.77 5.71 -10.63
N ALA A 61 12.34 5.58 -11.89
CA ALA A 61 10.93 5.62 -12.24
C ALA A 61 10.16 4.46 -11.60
N GLY A 62 10.72 3.25 -11.62
CA GLY A 62 10.17 2.09 -10.93
C GLY A 62 9.98 2.34 -9.45
N ALA A 63 11.03 2.77 -8.74
CA ALA A 63 10.95 3.08 -7.31
C ALA A 63 9.84 4.09 -6.97
N GLN A 64 9.70 5.16 -7.77
CA GLN A 64 8.66 6.17 -7.58
C GLN A 64 7.24 5.61 -7.76
N GLU A 65 7.02 4.79 -8.79
CA GLU A 65 5.71 4.17 -9.04
C GLU A 65 5.33 3.18 -7.92
N PHE A 66 6.29 2.38 -7.44
CA PHE A 66 6.07 1.46 -6.32
C PHE A 66 5.78 2.21 -5.01
N GLU A 67 6.48 3.32 -4.74
CA GLU A 67 6.18 4.20 -3.59
C GLU A 67 4.78 4.83 -3.70
N ALA A 68 4.38 5.26 -4.91
CA ALA A 68 3.05 5.80 -5.15
C ALA A 68 1.95 4.74 -4.92
N ALA A 69 2.16 3.52 -5.40
CA ALA A 69 1.27 2.38 -5.18
C ALA A 69 1.11 2.07 -3.68
N GLU A 70 2.22 2.04 -2.94
CA GLU A 70 2.20 1.84 -1.49
C GLU A 70 1.37 2.92 -0.78
N LYS A 71 1.55 4.20 -1.15
CA LYS A 71 0.78 5.31 -0.58
C LYS A 71 -0.72 5.16 -0.82
N VAL A 72 -1.13 4.67 -1.99
CA VAL A 72 -2.55 4.40 -2.28
C VAL A 72 -3.08 3.27 -1.39
N LEU A 73 -2.33 2.17 -1.26
CA LEU A 73 -2.75 1.04 -0.41
C LEU A 73 -2.85 1.44 1.07
N ARG A 74 -1.90 2.24 1.59
CA ARG A 74 -2.00 2.79 2.96
C ARG A 74 -3.22 3.69 3.16
N LYS A 75 -3.63 4.47 2.13
CA LYS A 75 -4.89 5.25 2.21
C LYS A 75 -6.12 4.35 2.32
N VAL A 76 -6.14 3.23 1.59
CA VAL A 76 -7.22 2.24 1.69
C VAL A 76 -7.26 1.63 3.10
N GLU A 77 -6.10 1.28 3.67
CA GLU A 77 -6.02 0.77 5.04
C GLU A 77 -6.64 1.76 6.05
N ASN A 78 -6.25 3.03 5.99
CA ASN A 78 -6.78 4.08 6.87
C ASN A 78 -8.29 4.30 6.69
N ALA A 79 -8.78 4.21 5.44
CA ALA A 79 -10.21 4.33 5.17
C ALA A 79 -11.01 3.15 5.76
N LEU A 80 -10.47 1.93 5.66
CA LEU A 80 -11.09 0.74 6.26
C LEU A 80 -11.14 0.84 7.79
N ASP A 81 -10.08 1.31 8.42
CA ASP A 81 -10.00 1.55 9.87
C ASP A 81 -11.03 2.59 10.36
N ALA A 82 -11.17 3.70 9.61
CA ALA A 82 -12.18 4.72 9.89
C ALA A 82 -13.62 4.19 9.77
N ILE A 83 -13.89 3.32 8.79
CA ILE A 83 -15.20 2.68 8.64
C ILE A 83 -15.46 1.71 9.79
N GLN A 84 -14.47 0.90 10.20
CA GLN A 84 -14.61 -0.02 11.34
C GLN A 84 -14.94 0.73 12.63
N THR A 85 -14.22 1.83 12.89
CA THR A 85 -14.48 2.68 14.06
C THR A 85 -15.89 3.27 14.01
N SER A 86 -16.29 3.83 12.86
CA SER A 86 -17.64 4.40 12.69
C SER A 86 -18.76 3.37 12.90
N VAL A 87 -18.56 2.14 12.40
CA VAL A 87 -19.52 1.03 12.61
C VAL A 87 -19.61 0.68 14.08
N HIS A 88 -18.48 0.54 14.77
CA HIS A 88 -18.44 0.22 16.20
C HIS A 88 -19.17 1.30 17.02
N ASP A 89 -18.91 2.58 16.76
CA ASP A 89 -19.52 3.70 17.47
C ASP A 89 -21.05 3.73 17.29
N VAL A 90 -21.54 3.46 16.06
CA VAL A 90 -22.97 3.37 15.78
C VAL A 90 -23.61 2.18 16.51
N GLU A 91 -22.95 1.03 16.54
CA GLU A 91 -23.44 -0.14 17.28
C GLU A 91 -23.49 0.12 18.80
N GLU A 92 -22.49 0.79 19.36
CA GLU A 92 -22.46 1.14 20.77
C GLU A 92 -23.55 2.18 21.12
N ALA A 93 -23.72 3.22 20.31
CA ALA A 93 -24.78 4.20 20.47
C ALA A 93 -26.18 3.56 20.40
N ASN A 94 -26.38 2.61 19.48
CA ASN A 94 -27.63 1.85 19.37
C ASN A 94 -27.87 0.94 20.58
N LYS A 95 -26.86 0.23 21.07
CA LYS A 95 -26.95 -0.58 22.30
C LYS A 95 -27.35 0.26 23.51
N ASN A 96 -26.73 1.43 23.67
CA ASN A 96 -27.01 2.34 24.77
C ASN A 96 -28.43 2.93 24.67
N SER A 97 -28.87 3.29 23.48
CA SER A 97 -30.23 3.79 23.23
C SER A 97 -31.30 2.73 23.49
N MET A 98 -31.04 1.47 23.14
CA MET A 98 -31.97 0.36 23.38
C MET A 98 -31.99 -0.13 24.84
N ARG A 99 -30.96 0.17 25.64
CA ARG A 99 -30.94 -0.09 27.09
C ARG A 99 -31.65 0.99 27.91
N ALA A 100 -31.84 2.18 27.34
CA ALA A 100 -32.46 3.32 28.00
C ALA A 100 -34.00 3.33 27.87
N VAL A 101 -34.59 2.37 27.14
CA VAL A 101 -36.03 2.17 26.94
C VAL A 101 -36.46 0.90 27.67
#